data_AF-A0A942NUH7-F1
#
_entry.id   AF-A0A942NUH7-F1
#
_cell.length_a   1.000
_cell.length_b   1.000
_cell.length_c   1.000
_cell.angle_alpha   90.00
_cell.angle_beta   90.00
_cell.angle_gamma   90.00
#
_symmetry.space_group_name_H-M   'P 1'
#
loop_
_entity.id
_entity.type
_entity.pdbx_description
1 polymer ?
#
loop_
_entity_poly.entity_id
_entity_poly.type
_entity_poly.pdbx_seq_one_letter_code
_entity_poly.pdbx_strand_id
1 'polypeptide(L)'
;MIAEKLKYIFPYFWQSLSNSYTQIFFSKNKVLGLLLILVSMFDLNAGFAGLLAVLTANMAAYLSGLNRNKVVDGLYGFNALLAGLGLGIHFQFNMVFVVVLIFISLLSLLITGMLEGILTKYGLPFLSLPFLFATWIAMLSTRQFSHLEISQ
;
A
#
# COMPACT_ATOMS: atom_id res chain seq x y z
N MET A 1 -26.04 -2.06 -0.78
CA MET A 1 -24.90 -2.98 -0.52
C MET A 1 -23.54 -2.27 -0.45
N ILE A 2 -23.08 -1.54 -1.49
CA ILE A 2 -21.78 -0.83 -1.45
C ILE A 2 -21.79 0.43 -0.55
N ALA A 3 -22.86 1.24 -0.62
CA ALA A 3 -23.00 2.44 0.20
C ALA A 3 -22.99 2.16 1.72
N GLU A 4 -23.52 1.01 2.11
CA GLU A 4 -23.57 0.56 3.51
C GLU A 4 -22.19 0.13 4.02
N LYS A 5 -21.42 -0.55 3.17
CA LYS A 5 -20.00 -0.85 3.36
C LYS A 5 -19.18 0.45 3.56
N LEU A 6 -19.41 1.48 2.75
CA LEU A 6 -18.69 2.76 2.84
C LEU A 6 -18.93 3.52 4.17
N LYS A 7 -20.14 3.45 4.77
CA LYS A 7 -20.44 4.12 6.05
C LYS A 7 -19.53 3.69 7.20
N TYR A 8 -19.05 2.45 7.19
CA TYR A 8 -18.12 1.94 8.21
C TYR A 8 -16.65 2.21 7.87
N ILE A 9 -16.31 2.62 6.65
CA ILE A 9 -14.93 2.97 6.25
C ILE A 9 -14.55 4.33 6.81
N PHE A 10 -15.40 5.34 6.62
CA PHE A 10 -15.13 6.73 6.99
C PHE A 10 -14.59 6.96 8.41
N PRO A 11 -15.17 6.37 9.49
CA PRO A 11 -14.69 6.65 10.85
C PRO A 11 -13.29 6.11 11.13
N TYR A 12 -12.88 5.03 10.45
CA TYR A 12 -11.57 4.39 10.66
C TYR A 12 -10.59 4.65 9.53
N PHE A 13 -10.99 5.41 8.51
CA PHE A 13 -10.18 5.69 7.34
C PHE A 13 -8.83 6.34 7.72
N TRP A 14 -8.87 7.41 8.52
CA TRP A 14 -7.67 8.09 8.97
C TRP A 14 -6.76 7.19 9.80
N GLN A 15 -7.35 6.36 10.65
CA GLN A 15 -6.61 5.43 11.49
C GLN A 15 -5.96 4.31 10.66
N SER A 16 -6.68 3.77 9.68
CA SER A 16 -6.17 2.76 8.75
C SER A 16 -5.01 3.31 7.91
N LEU A 17 -5.18 4.51 7.35
CA LEU A 17 -4.12 5.22 6.60
C LEU A 17 -2.88 5.45 7.46
N SER A 18 -3.05 6.08 8.63
CA SER A 18 -1.95 6.37 9.56
C SER A 18 -1.26 5.08 10.03
N ASN A 19 -2.03 4.03 10.33
CA ASN A 19 -1.47 2.75 10.78
C ASN A 19 -0.73 2.04 9.65
N SER A 20 -1.17 2.15 8.39
CA SER A 20 -0.41 1.62 7.25
C SER A 20 1.00 2.22 7.16
N TYR A 21 1.17 3.50 7.52
CA TYR A 21 2.50 4.11 7.62
C TYR A 21 3.29 3.56 8.81
N THR A 22 2.71 3.49 10.00
CA THR A 22 3.43 3.06 11.21
C THR A 22 3.76 1.57 11.21
N GLN A 23 3.03 0.75 10.45
CA GLN A 23 3.30 -0.68 10.36
C GLN A 23 4.61 -1.03 9.66
N ILE A 24 5.20 -0.10 8.90
CA ILE A 24 6.59 -0.25 8.43
C ILE A 24 7.54 -0.49 9.60
N PHE A 25 7.24 0.09 10.77
CA PHE A 25 8.00 -0.04 12.02
C PHE A 25 7.27 -0.89 13.07
N PHE A 26 6.30 -1.71 12.65
CA PHE A 26 5.48 -2.56 13.53
C PHE A 26 4.81 -1.78 14.68
N SER A 27 4.41 -0.53 14.41
CA SER A 27 3.85 0.39 15.39
C SER A 27 2.42 0.79 15.04
N LYS A 28 1.69 1.32 16.02
CA LYS A 28 0.36 1.95 15.88
C LYS A 28 0.33 3.37 16.50
N ASN A 29 1.50 3.97 16.68
CA ASN A 29 1.63 5.29 17.31
C ASN A 29 1.17 6.41 16.35
N LYS A 30 0.14 7.16 16.73
CA LYS A 30 -0.45 8.23 15.90
C LYS A 30 0.54 9.34 15.54
N VAL A 31 1.43 9.72 16.46
CA VAL A 31 2.44 10.77 16.24
C VAL A 31 3.45 10.29 15.20
N LEU A 32 3.92 9.05 15.33
CA LEU A 32 4.79 8.45 14.33
C LEU A 32 4.13 8.41 12.95
N GLY A 33 2.84 8.03 12.87
CA GLY A 33 2.11 7.99 11.61
C GLY A 33 2.05 9.34 10.92
N LEU A 34 1.72 10.40 11.67
CA LEU A 34 1.73 11.76 11.15
C LEU A 34 3.13 12.17 10.65
N LEU A 35 4.17 11.90 11.44
CA LEU A 35 5.55 12.21 11.06
C LEU A 35 5.96 11.48 9.77
N LEU A 36 5.64 10.19 9.64
CA LEU A 36 5.97 9.41 8.45
C LEU A 36 5.22 9.89 7.20
N ILE A 37 3.96 10.29 7.34
CA ILE A 37 3.20 10.91 6.24
C ILE A 37 3.90 12.21 5.82
N LEU A 38 4.24 13.10 6.77
CA LEU A 38 4.91 14.36 6.47
C LEU A 38 6.28 14.17 5.81
N VAL A 39 7.09 13.23 6.33
CA VAL A 39 8.41 12.90 5.76
C VAL A 39 8.26 12.33 4.35
N SER A 40 7.24 11.52 4.09
CA SER A 40 7.00 11.00 2.74
C SER A 40 6.69 12.08 1.71
N MET A 41 6.19 13.25 2.14
CA MET A 41 5.91 14.40 1.26
C MET A 41 7.14 15.26 0.96
N PHE A 42 8.33 14.94 1.51
CA PHE A 42 9.56 15.65 1.14
C PHE A 42 9.90 15.43 -0.33
N ASP A 43 9.56 14.25 -0.86
CA ASP A 43 9.43 14.01 -2.29
C ASP A 43 7.94 13.88 -2.61
N LEU A 44 7.38 14.86 -3.33
CA LEU A 44 5.95 14.89 -3.60
C LEU A 44 5.49 13.70 -4.44
N ASN A 45 6.30 13.24 -5.40
CA ASN A 45 5.97 12.10 -6.25
C ASN A 45 5.87 10.82 -5.41
N ALA A 46 6.88 10.55 -4.58
CA ALA A 46 6.90 9.43 -3.65
C ALA A 46 5.74 9.50 -2.65
N GLY A 47 5.55 10.66 -2.02
CA GLY A 47 4.50 10.89 -1.05
C GLY A 47 3.11 10.59 -1.59
N PHE A 48 2.75 11.20 -2.74
CA PHE A 48 1.45 10.96 -3.36
C PHE A 48 1.29 9.52 -3.85
N ALA A 49 2.35 8.91 -4.39
CA ALA A 49 2.33 7.51 -4.78
C ALA A 49 2.09 6.57 -3.59
N GLY A 50 2.76 6.82 -2.46
CA GLY A 50 2.57 6.08 -1.22
C GLY A 50 1.14 6.19 -0.67
N LEU A 51 0.59 7.41 -0.64
CA LEU A 51 -0.81 7.63 -0.23
C LEU A 51 -1.78 6.88 -1.14
N LEU A 52 -1.65 7.05 -2.46
CA LEU A 52 -2.52 6.40 -3.44
C LEU A 52 -2.45 4.87 -3.35
N ALA A 53 -1.27 4.32 -3.09
CA ALA A 53 -1.09 2.88 -2.92
C ALA A 53 -1.82 2.35 -1.68
N VAL A 54 -1.71 3.03 -0.54
CA VAL A 54 -2.44 2.68 0.69
C VAL A 54 -3.94 2.76 0.48
N LEU A 55 -4.41 3.84 -0.14
CA LEU A 55 -5.84 4.02 -0.44
C LEU A 55 -6.37 2.88 -1.30
N THR A 56 -5.64 2.53 -2.36
CA THR A 56 -6.00 1.45 -3.27
C THR A 56 -6.08 0.11 -2.52
N ALA A 57 -5.04 -0.24 -1.77
CA ALA A 57 -4.98 -1.51 -1.05
C ALA A 57 -6.03 -1.61 0.06
N ASN A 58 -6.19 -0.57 0.90
CA ASN A 58 -7.17 -0.58 1.98
C ASN A 58 -8.61 -0.61 1.45
N MET A 59 -8.90 0.12 0.38
CA MET A 59 -10.22 0.11 -0.24
C MET A 59 -10.52 -1.26 -0.87
N ALA A 60 -9.56 -1.85 -1.59
CA ALA A 60 -9.70 -3.18 -2.16
C ALA A 60 -9.86 -4.28 -1.10
N ALA A 61 -9.09 -4.21 -0.01
CA ALA A 61 -9.19 -5.13 1.13
C ALA A 61 -10.59 -5.06 1.77
N TYR A 62 -11.10 -3.84 1.95
CA TYR A 62 -12.42 -3.62 2.52
C TYR A 62 -13.54 -4.13 1.62
N LEU A 63 -13.49 -3.81 0.31
CA LEU A 63 -14.50 -4.22 -0.66
C LEU A 63 -14.54 -5.74 -0.80
N SER A 64 -13.37 -6.38 -0.81
CA SER A 64 -13.19 -7.84 -0.83
C SER A 64 -13.63 -8.55 0.46
N GLY A 65 -13.97 -7.80 1.51
CA GLY A 65 -14.45 -8.37 2.78
C GLY A 65 -13.34 -9.01 3.63
N LEU A 66 -12.09 -8.59 3.44
CA LEU A 66 -10.99 -9.01 4.31
C LEU A 66 -11.21 -8.51 5.75
N ASN A 67 -10.43 -9.06 6.69
CA ASN A 67 -10.59 -8.78 8.11
C ASN A 67 -10.45 -7.27 8.39
N ARG A 68 -11.54 -6.65 8.85
CA ARG A 68 -11.62 -5.20 9.09
C ARG A 68 -10.61 -4.71 10.12
N ASN A 69 -10.37 -5.48 11.18
CA ASN A 69 -9.39 -5.10 12.20
C ASN A 69 -7.99 -5.04 11.61
N LYS A 70 -7.66 -5.96 10.68
CA LYS A 70 -6.37 -5.95 9.98
C LYS A 70 -6.24 -4.79 8.99
N VAL A 71 -7.33 -4.37 8.35
CA VAL A 71 -7.37 -3.13 7.54
C VAL A 71 -7.11 -1.91 8.43
N VAL A 72 -7.82 -1.77 9.56
CA VAL A 72 -7.67 -0.66 10.49
C VAL A 72 -6.29 -0.66 11.15
N ASP A 73 -5.72 -1.82 11.41
CA ASP A 73 -4.36 -2.00 11.92
C ASP A 73 -3.28 -1.72 10.88
N GLY A 74 -3.65 -1.44 9.63
CA GLY A 74 -2.73 -1.08 8.56
C GLY A 74 -2.02 -2.27 7.90
N LEU A 75 -2.31 -3.51 8.31
CA LEU A 75 -1.61 -4.72 7.86
C LEU A 75 -1.76 -5.01 6.37
N TYR A 76 -2.90 -4.63 5.78
CA TYR A 76 -3.15 -4.80 4.35
C TYR A 76 -2.67 -3.62 3.50
N GLY A 77 -2.28 -2.50 4.11
CA GLY A 77 -1.87 -1.29 3.39
C GLY A 77 -0.36 -1.05 3.36
N PHE A 78 0.40 -1.48 4.37
CA PHE A 78 1.82 -1.07 4.49
C PHE A 78 2.74 -1.66 3.41
N ASN A 79 2.45 -2.86 2.90
CA ASN A 79 3.23 -3.42 1.80
C ASN A 79 2.99 -2.67 0.48
N ALA A 80 1.74 -2.25 0.24
CA ALA A 80 1.41 -1.39 -0.89
C ALA A 80 2.05 0.00 -0.72
N LEU A 81 2.06 0.55 0.50
CA LEU A 81 2.75 1.81 0.82
C LEU A 81 4.22 1.77 0.42
N LEU A 82 4.96 0.75 0.86
CA LEU A 82 6.38 0.60 0.53
C LEU A 82 6.60 0.51 -0.98
N ALA A 83 5.74 -0.21 -1.70
CA ALA A 83 5.82 -0.31 -3.16
C ALA A 83 5.54 1.05 -3.81
N GLY A 84 4.53 1.77 -3.36
CA GLY A 84 4.18 3.09 -3.87
C GLY A 84 5.26 4.14 -3.61
N LEU A 85 5.82 4.19 -2.40
CA LEU A 85 6.94 5.07 -2.08
C LEU A 85 8.15 4.76 -2.95
N GLY A 86 8.54 3.48 -3.05
CA GLY A 86 9.70 3.07 -3.84
C GLY A 86 9.54 3.39 -5.33
N LEU A 87 8.37 3.10 -5.90
CA LEU A 87 8.11 3.40 -7.30
C LEU A 87 7.97 4.91 -7.56
N GLY A 88 7.36 5.67 -6.64
CA GLY A 88 7.18 7.11 -6.78
C GLY A 88 8.49 7.91 -6.69
N ILE A 89 9.54 7.37 -6.06
CA ILE A 89 10.90 7.93 -6.14
C ILE A 89 11.48 7.75 -7.56
N HIS A 90 11.12 6.67 -8.26
CA HIS A 90 11.74 6.31 -9.53
C HIS A 90 10.99 6.83 -10.76
N PHE A 91 9.67 7.02 -10.68
CA PHE A 91 8.83 7.36 -11.83
C PHE A 91 8.09 8.67 -11.62
N GLN A 92 7.91 9.43 -12.71
CA GLN A 92 7.10 10.65 -12.70
C GLN A 92 5.63 10.33 -12.47
N PHE A 93 4.95 11.20 -11.72
CA PHE A 93 3.53 11.03 -11.40
C PHE A 93 2.63 11.40 -12.60
N ASN A 94 2.54 10.51 -13.57
CA ASN A 94 1.70 10.65 -14.77
C ASN A 94 0.57 9.59 -14.79
N MET A 95 -0.34 9.70 -15.77
CA MET A 95 -1.52 8.83 -15.84
C MET A 95 -1.15 7.34 -16.04
N VAL A 96 -0.10 7.05 -16.80
CA VAL A 96 0.39 5.68 -17.00
C VAL A 96 0.92 5.11 -15.70
N PHE A 97 1.72 5.89 -14.97
CA PHE A 97 2.26 5.51 -13.67
C PHE A 97 1.15 5.26 -12.64
N VAL A 98 0.12 6.10 -12.60
CA VAL A 98 -1.05 5.92 -11.71
C VAL A 98 -1.74 4.57 -11.96
N VAL A 99 -1.93 4.19 -13.22
CA VAL A 99 -2.53 2.89 -13.56
C VAL A 99 -1.64 1.75 -13.07
N VAL A 100 -0.34 1.79 -13.37
CA VAL A 100 0.63 0.78 -12.91
C VAL A 100 0.64 0.68 -11.38
N LEU A 101 0.65 1.82 -10.70
CA LEU A 101 0.66 1.90 -9.24
C LEU A 101 -0.59 1.25 -8.62
N ILE A 102 -1.78 1.47 -9.20
CA ILE A 102 -3.01 0.81 -8.76
C ILE A 102 -2.87 -0.71 -8.91
N PHE A 103 -2.42 -1.19 -10.07
CA PHE A 103 -2.21 -2.62 -10.31
C PHE A 103 -1.21 -3.24 -9.31
N ILE A 104 -0.07 -2.59 -9.08
CA ILE A 104 0.95 -3.05 -8.14
C ILE A 104 0.43 -3.05 -6.70
N SER A 105 -0.37 -2.07 -6.32
CA SER A 105 -0.98 -2.00 -4.98
C SER A 105 -1.96 -3.15 -4.76
N LEU A 106 -2.79 -3.47 -5.76
CA LEU A 106 -3.69 -4.62 -5.73
C LEU A 106 -2.92 -5.95 -5.70
N LEU A 107 -1.86 -6.07 -6.50
CA LEU A 107 -0.98 -7.23 -6.50
C LEU A 107 -0.32 -7.45 -5.13
N SER A 108 0.19 -6.37 -4.52
CA SER A 108 0.77 -6.42 -3.17
C SER A 108 -0.25 -6.90 -2.13
N LEU A 109 -1.50 -6.43 -2.21
CA LEU A 109 -2.59 -6.90 -1.35
C LEU A 109 -2.88 -8.40 -1.56
N LEU A 110 -2.95 -8.86 -2.82
CA LEU A 110 -3.19 -10.26 -3.13
C LEU A 110 -2.09 -11.17 -2.56
N ILE A 111 -0.82 -10.78 -2.74
CA ILE A 111 0.32 -11.50 -2.17
C ILE A 111 0.27 -11.47 -0.64
N THR A 112 -0.15 -10.35 -0.04
CA THR A 112 -0.34 -10.24 1.41
C THR A 112 -1.37 -11.25 1.91
N GLY A 113 -2.55 -11.33 1.28
CA GLY A 113 -3.60 -12.29 1.65
C GLY A 113 -3.15 -13.75 1.46
N MET A 114 -2.43 -14.05 0.37
CA MET A 114 -1.88 -15.37 0.12
C MET A 114 -0.85 -15.78 1.19
N LEU A 115 0.15 -14.94 1.45
CA LEU A 115 1.20 -15.22 2.43
C LEU A 115 0.64 -15.29 3.84
N GLU A 116 -0.33 -14.43 4.17
CA GLU A 116 -1.05 -14.51 5.44
C GLU A 116 -1.72 -15.88 5.61
N GLY A 117 -2.45 -16.37 4.59
CA GLY A 117 -3.10 -17.68 4.66
C GLY A 117 -2.13 -18.85 4.84
N ILE A 118 -0.95 -18.79 4.23
CA ILE A 118 0.08 -19.84 4.31
C ILE A 118 0.84 -19.76 5.63
N LEU A 119 1.40 -18.59 5.97
CA LEU A 119 2.34 -18.41 7.07
C LEU A 119 1.66 -18.42 8.44
N THR A 120 0.39 -18.02 8.53
CA THR A 120 -0.38 -18.09 9.78
C THR A 120 -0.48 -19.53 10.31
N LYS A 121 -0.51 -20.54 9.42
CA LYS A 121 -0.49 -21.97 9.81
C LYS A 121 0.78 -22.36 10.58
N TYR A 122 1.87 -21.64 10.35
CA TYR A 122 3.17 -21.87 10.97
C TYR A 122 3.51 -20.82 12.04
N GLY A 123 2.57 -19.92 12.38
CA GLY A 123 2.82 -18.85 13.35
C GLY A 123 3.81 -17.78 12.87
N LEU A 124 4.05 -17.68 11.56
CA LEU A 124 5.02 -16.75 10.98
C LEU A 124 4.34 -15.49 10.40
N PRO A 125 4.95 -14.30 10.54
CA PRO A 125 4.48 -13.09 9.88
C PRO A 125 4.94 -13.01 8.43
N PHE A 126 4.16 -12.38 7.55
CA PHE A 126 4.54 -12.15 6.14
C PHE A 126 5.52 -10.97 5.95
N LEU A 127 5.64 -10.07 6.94
CA LEU A 127 6.56 -8.93 6.94
C LEU A 127 6.46 -8.11 5.63
N SER A 128 7.60 -7.72 5.05
CA SER A 128 7.70 -6.95 3.81
C SER A 128 7.82 -7.81 2.55
N LEU A 129 7.58 -9.14 2.64
CA LEU A 129 7.63 -10.03 1.48
C LEU A 129 6.66 -9.61 0.36
N PRO A 130 5.38 -9.24 0.65
CA PRO A 130 4.48 -8.78 -0.41
C PRO A 130 4.97 -7.55 -1.17
N PHE A 131 5.59 -6.60 -0.46
CA PHE A 131 6.24 -5.43 -1.06
C PHE A 131 7.37 -5.83 -2.03
N LEU A 132 8.27 -6.72 -1.60
CA LEU A 132 9.42 -7.15 -2.40
C LEU A 132 8.98 -7.80 -3.71
N PHE A 133 8.06 -8.76 -3.63
CA PHE A 133 7.54 -9.44 -4.82
C PHE A 133 6.81 -8.48 -5.77
N ALA A 134 5.95 -7.62 -5.24
CA ALA A 134 5.20 -6.66 -6.07
C ALA A 134 6.15 -5.67 -6.77
N THR A 135 7.17 -5.17 -6.05
CA THR A 135 8.14 -4.22 -6.61
C THR A 135 9.05 -4.88 -7.65
N TRP A 136 9.52 -6.11 -7.42
CA TRP A 136 10.31 -6.83 -8.43
C TRP A 136 9.52 -7.07 -9.71
N ILE A 137 8.24 -7.46 -9.60
CA ILE A 137 7.37 -7.60 -10.78
C ILE A 137 7.21 -6.27 -11.51
N ALA A 138 7.01 -5.17 -10.77
CA ALA A 138 6.94 -3.83 -11.36
C ALA A 138 8.24 -3.48 -12.12
N MET A 139 9.40 -3.63 -11.48
CA MET A 139 10.71 -3.30 -12.04
C MET A 139 11.12 -4.17 -13.23
N LEU A 140 10.71 -5.45 -13.24
CA LEU A 140 10.93 -6.32 -14.40
C LEU A 140 10.05 -5.90 -15.58
N SER A 141 8.83 -5.44 -15.30
CA SER A 141 7.89 -4.99 -16.32
C SER A 141 8.26 -3.63 -16.92
N THR A 142 8.88 -2.73 -16.13
CA THR A 142 9.27 -1.39 -16.60
C THR A 142 10.31 -1.42 -17.73
N ARG A 143 11.12 -2.48 -17.83
CA ARG A 143 12.03 -2.69 -18.97
C ARG A 143 11.30 -2.76 -20.32
N GLN A 144 10.01 -3.08 -20.31
CA GLN A 144 9.18 -3.21 -21.52
C GLN A 144 8.24 -2.00 -21.72
N PHE A 145 8.06 -1.13 -20.72
CA PHE A 145 7.14 0.01 -20.81
C PHE A 145 7.86 1.25 -21.35
N SER A 146 7.67 1.54 -22.64
CA SER A 146 8.25 2.70 -23.34
C SER A 146 7.74 4.06 -22.85
N HIS A 147 6.66 4.10 -22.05
CA HIS A 147 5.97 5.33 -21.63
C HIS A 147 6.09 5.63 -20.12
N LEU A 148 6.94 4.90 -19.39
CA LEU A 148 7.26 5.23 -18.00
C LEU A 148 8.45 6.19 -17.97
N GLU A 149 8.16 7.47 -17.71
CA GLU A 149 9.19 8.50 -17.56
C GLU A 149 9.84 8.42 -16.18
N ILE A 150 11.16 8.50 -16.15
CA ILE A 150 11.96 8.43 -14.92
C ILE A 150 11.90 9.78 -14.20
N SER A 151 11.73 9.75 -12.87
CA SER A 151 11.82 10.98 -12.06
C SER A 151 13.26 11.47 -12.04
N GLN A 152 13.52 12.68 -12.53
CA GLN A 152 14.84 13.33 -12.53
C GLN A 152 14.99 14.22 -11.29
#